data_AF-A0A2I8A2B3-F1
#
_entry.id   AF-A0A2I8A2B3-F1
#
_cell.length_a   1.000
_cell.length_b   1.000
_cell.length_c   1.000
_cell.angle_alpha   90.00
_cell.angle_beta   90.00
_cell.angle_gamma   90.00
#
_symmetry.space_group_name_H-M   'P 1'
#
loop_
_entity.id
_entity.type
_entity.pdbx_description
1 polymer ?
#
loop_
_entity_poly.entity_id
_entity_poly.type
_entity_poly.pdbx_seq_one_letter_code
_entity_poly.pdbx_strand_id
1 'polypeptide(L)'
;MVRRPKNKINPPSSNSDWPLETEIVGLEFELATKVDVSLYPQYTIGLHAWFLDQVRSTNPELSAYLHDGESEKPFTISALDGELVSSGKQLKILANQTYRWYVTALSNRVVQWLAQWVKNLPTEVSLRNAPLQILGCNVVHPPTTYAQLLDAEHGENLSLRFISPTSFRRKGHHLPLPLPMNVFHSYLRRWNDFSGIPVDQDSFLDWIDESVLITRHQIASMKILAGKKGAVTGFTGSVEFSLAKQATQNTEFSRLFYALGKLAPYCGTGHKTTFGLGQTRLGWSSQVVAEVPEVESLLASRIAELTEIFTSQRKRTGGDRASEVASKWATILARREMGESLQVVANDLQMPYETVKTYAKLARRALKVE
;
A
#
# COMPACT_ATOMS: atom_id res chain seq x y z
N MET A 1 -8.69 -34.84 -19.04
CA MET A 1 -7.47 -34.85 -18.19
C MET A 1 -6.36 -34.13 -18.94
N VAL A 2 -6.06 -32.88 -18.57
CA VAL A 2 -4.92 -32.12 -19.10
C VAL A 2 -4.02 -31.80 -17.91
N ARG A 3 -2.86 -32.45 -17.84
CA ARG A 3 -1.86 -32.29 -16.79
C ARG A 3 -1.17 -30.93 -16.97
N ARG A 4 -1.30 -30.02 -16.00
CA ARG A 4 -0.43 -28.84 -15.88
C ARG A 4 1.01 -29.32 -15.60
N PRO A 5 2.04 -28.72 -16.23
CA PRO A 5 3.41 -29.13 -16.00
C PRO A 5 3.83 -28.71 -14.58
N LYS A 6 4.45 -29.64 -13.84
CA LYS A 6 5.13 -29.36 -12.59
C LYS A 6 6.36 -28.51 -12.91
N ASN A 7 6.32 -27.23 -12.58
CA ASN A 7 7.53 -26.41 -12.58
C ASN A 7 8.52 -26.99 -11.57
N LYS A 8 9.73 -27.32 -12.05
CA LYS A 8 10.86 -27.69 -11.20
C LYS A 8 11.18 -26.51 -10.31
N ILE A 9 11.14 -26.75 -9.00
CA ILE A 9 11.60 -25.81 -7.97
C ILE A 9 13.13 -25.77 -8.09
N ASN A 10 13.66 -24.69 -8.66
CA ASN A 10 15.07 -24.37 -8.51
C ASN A 10 15.31 -23.88 -7.07
N PRO A 11 16.45 -24.20 -6.45
CA PRO A 11 16.78 -23.68 -5.12
C PRO A 11 16.87 -22.14 -5.14
N PRO A 12 16.58 -21.45 -4.02
CA PRO A 12 16.60 -20.00 -3.96
C PRO A 12 18.04 -19.50 -4.16
N SER A 13 18.31 -18.88 -5.32
CA SER A 13 19.55 -18.15 -5.56
C SER A 13 19.44 -16.77 -4.92
N SER A 14 19.82 -16.64 -3.65
CA SER A 14 20.04 -15.35 -3.00
C SER A 14 21.34 -14.72 -3.53
N ASN A 15 21.35 -14.27 -4.78
CA ASN A 15 22.45 -13.45 -5.31
C ASN A 15 22.26 -12.01 -4.81
N SER A 16 22.71 -11.74 -3.59
CA SER A 16 22.67 -10.41 -2.97
C SER A 16 23.94 -9.60 -3.28
N ASP A 17 24.34 -9.61 -4.54
CA ASP A 17 25.41 -8.76 -5.09
C ASP A 17 24.76 -7.69 -5.98
N TRP A 18 24.00 -6.79 -5.35
CA TRP A 18 23.48 -5.62 -6.05
C TRP A 18 24.60 -4.57 -6.15
N PRO A 19 24.67 -3.79 -7.24
CA PRO A 19 25.65 -2.70 -7.36
C PRO A 19 25.54 -1.73 -6.16
N LEU A 20 26.68 -1.22 -5.67
CA LEU A 20 26.74 -0.37 -4.47
C LEU A 20 25.98 0.94 -4.62
N GLU A 21 25.91 1.43 -5.86
CA GLU A 21 25.18 2.62 -6.27
C GLU A 21 23.67 2.42 -6.39
N THR A 22 23.15 1.21 -6.20
CA THR A 22 21.70 0.94 -6.30
C THR A 22 20.92 1.83 -5.34
N GLU A 23 19.90 2.52 -5.85
CA GLU A 23 19.04 3.41 -5.05
C GLU A 23 17.65 2.84 -4.88
N ILE A 24 17.21 1.97 -5.79
CA ILE A 24 15.85 1.46 -5.87
C ILE A 24 15.88 -0.04 -6.17
N VAL A 25 15.06 -0.82 -5.46
CA VAL A 25 14.89 -2.27 -5.72
C VAL A 25 13.50 -2.73 -5.25
N GLY A 26 12.97 -3.79 -5.85
CA GLY A 26 11.75 -4.46 -5.39
C GLY A 26 11.95 -5.94 -5.15
N LEU A 27 11.50 -6.41 -3.99
CA LEU A 27 11.59 -7.78 -3.53
C LEU A 27 10.20 -8.42 -3.44
N GLU A 28 10.12 -9.69 -3.77
CA GLU A 28 8.99 -10.59 -3.55
C GLU A 28 9.40 -11.67 -2.55
N PHE A 29 8.64 -11.81 -1.47
CA PHE A 29 8.77 -12.88 -0.49
C PHE A 29 7.72 -13.94 -0.78
N GLU A 30 8.16 -15.17 -0.94
CA GLU A 30 7.28 -16.34 -1.05
C GLU A 30 6.96 -16.85 0.36
N LEU A 31 5.68 -16.92 0.70
CA LEU A 31 5.17 -17.23 2.02
C LEU A 31 4.22 -18.43 1.98
N ALA A 32 4.23 -19.26 3.03
CA ALA A 32 3.26 -20.35 3.17
C ALA A 32 2.91 -20.64 4.63
N THR A 33 1.79 -21.31 4.84
CA THR A 33 1.40 -21.88 6.14
C THR A 33 1.18 -23.38 6.02
N LYS A 34 1.49 -24.10 7.10
CA LYS A 34 1.27 -25.56 7.19
C LYS A 34 -0.16 -25.93 7.58
N VAL A 35 -0.88 -25.00 8.20
CA VAL A 35 -2.25 -25.19 8.67
C VAL A 35 -3.11 -24.00 8.25
N ASP A 36 -4.41 -24.23 8.12
CA ASP A 36 -5.34 -23.13 7.91
C ASP A 36 -5.27 -22.17 9.11
N VAL A 37 -5.04 -20.88 8.83
CA VAL A 37 -4.93 -19.86 9.88
C VAL A 37 -5.90 -18.71 9.61
N SER A 38 -6.52 -18.24 10.69
CA SER A 38 -7.34 -17.03 10.66
C SER A 38 -6.45 -15.79 10.64
N LEU A 39 -6.72 -14.91 9.69
CA LEU A 39 -6.08 -13.62 9.51
C LEU A 39 -7.09 -12.51 9.79
N TYR A 40 -6.66 -11.49 10.53
CA TYR A 40 -7.51 -10.36 10.88
C TYR A 40 -7.57 -9.35 9.72
N PRO A 41 -8.69 -8.62 9.50
CA PRO A 41 -8.89 -7.82 8.28
C PRO A 41 -7.95 -6.61 8.12
N GLN A 42 -7.16 -6.24 9.13
CA GLN A 42 -6.16 -5.15 9.02
C GLN A 42 -4.73 -5.67 9.10
N TYR A 43 -4.50 -6.90 8.63
CA TYR A 43 -3.19 -7.55 8.74
C TYR A 43 -2.04 -6.79 8.05
N THR A 44 -2.33 -5.91 7.10
CA THR A 44 -1.34 -5.04 6.47
C THR A 44 -0.66 -4.07 7.45
N ILE A 45 -1.34 -3.69 8.54
CA ILE A 45 -0.71 -2.97 9.66
C ILE A 45 0.32 -3.87 10.35
N GLY A 46 0.01 -5.16 10.48
CA GLY A 46 0.91 -6.17 11.03
C GLY A 46 2.15 -6.37 10.16
N LEU A 47 1.98 -6.44 8.84
CA LEU A 47 3.10 -6.51 7.89
C LEU A 47 4.02 -5.30 8.01
N HIS A 48 3.44 -4.10 8.07
CA HIS A 48 4.19 -2.86 8.28
C HIS A 48 4.97 -2.85 9.59
N ALA A 49 4.29 -3.19 10.70
CA ALA A 49 4.92 -3.22 12.02
C ALA A 49 6.03 -4.28 12.08
N TRP A 50 5.77 -5.48 11.56
CA TRP A 50 6.74 -6.56 11.50
C TRP A 50 7.99 -6.15 10.70
N PHE A 51 7.81 -5.51 9.54
CA PHE A 51 8.93 -5.01 8.73
C PHE A 51 9.79 -4.00 9.51
N LEU A 52 9.17 -2.99 10.13
CA LEU A 52 9.90 -2.01 10.94
C LEU A 52 10.58 -2.65 12.15
N ASP A 53 9.99 -3.68 12.74
CA ASP A 53 10.61 -4.43 13.83
C ASP A 53 11.86 -5.20 13.35
N GLN A 54 11.87 -5.72 12.13
CA GLN A 54 13.08 -6.31 11.51
C GLN A 54 14.17 -5.26 11.26
N VAL A 55 13.78 -4.06 10.82
CA VAL A 55 14.72 -2.94 10.69
C VAL A 55 15.28 -2.57 12.05
N ARG A 56 14.43 -2.42 13.08
CA ARG A 56 14.83 -2.01 14.42
C ARG A 56 15.79 -2.99 15.08
N SER A 57 15.63 -4.30 14.86
CA SER A 57 16.49 -5.31 15.49
C SER A 57 17.96 -5.26 15.02
N THR A 58 18.19 -4.74 13.81
CA THR A 58 19.53 -4.66 13.20
C THR A 58 20.04 -3.23 13.06
N ASN A 59 19.13 -2.25 12.93
CA ASN A 59 19.42 -0.83 12.77
C ASN A 59 18.30 0.05 13.38
N PRO A 60 18.33 0.30 14.70
CA PRO A 60 17.33 1.12 15.40
C PRO A 60 17.18 2.53 14.84
N GLU A 61 18.28 3.16 14.41
CA GLU A 61 18.28 4.52 13.87
C GLU A 61 17.56 4.58 12.52
N LEU A 62 17.81 3.60 11.63
CA LEU A 62 17.08 3.50 10.37
C LEU A 62 15.59 3.27 10.63
N SER A 63 15.23 2.40 11.58
CA SER A 63 13.82 2.19 11.94
C SER A 63 13.14 3.47 12.42
N ALA A 64 13.82 4.29 13.23
CA ALA A 64 13.30 5.58 13.68
C ALA A 64 13.10 6.54 12.50
N TYR A 65 14.08 6.64 11.59
CA TYR A 65 13.94 7.41 10.36
C TYR A 65 12.73 6.95 9.51
N LEU A 66 12.56 5.64 9.31
CA LEU A 66 11.44 5.09 8.55
C LEU A 66 10.08 5.32 9.21
N HIS A 67 10.01 5.28 10.54
CA HIS A 67 8.76 5.46 11.28
C HIS A 67 8.42 6.95 11.49
N ASP A 68 9.37 7.72 12.01
CA ASP A 68 9.17 9.08 12.53
C ASP A 68 9.48 10.18 11.50
N GLY A 69 10.18 9.86 10.40
CA GLY A 69 10.53 10.84 9.38
C GLY A 69 9.31 11.59 8.81
N GLU A 70 9.41 12.91 8.70
CA GLU A 70 8.34 13.80 8.22
C GLU A 70 8.26 13.88 6.68
N SER A 71 9.30 13.43 5.97
CA SER A 71 9.33 13.33 4.51
C SER A 71 8.49 12.16 3.98
N GLU A 72 8.47 11.95 2.66
CA GLU A 72 7.97 10.70 2.10
C GLU A 72 8.72 9.50 2.71
N LYS A 73 8.04 8.34 2.73
CA LYS A 73 8.64 7.09 3.22
C LYS A 73 9.44 6.42 2.10
N PRO A 74 10.72 6.05 2.32
CA PRO A 74 11.59 5.51 1.27
C PRO A 74 11.37 4.01 1.00
N PHE A 75 10.15 3.51 1.20
CA PHE A 75 9.80 2.12 0.98
C PHE A 75 8.30 1.96 0.72
N THR A 76 7.92 0.81 0.15
CA THR A 76 6.52 0.37 0.08
C THR A 76 6.36 -1.05 0.59
N ILE A 77 5.14 -1.40 0.98
CA ILE A 77 4.76 -2.73 1.45
C ILE A 77 3.42 -3.07 0.81
N SER A 78 3.30 -4.24 0.19
CA SER A 78 2.03 -4.72 -0.35
C SER A 78 1.16 -5.42 0.70
N ALA A 79 -0.11 -5.65 0.36
CA ALA A 79 -0.91 -6.71 0.98
C ALA A 79 -0.38 -8.11 0.58
N LEU A 80 -0.95 -9.16 1.17
CA LEU A 80 -0.65 -10.52 0.72
C LEU A 80 -1.34 -10.77 -0.62
N ASP A 81 -0.57 -11.24 -1.60
CA ASP A 81 -1.04 -11.66 -2.92
C ASP A 81 -1.18 -13.19 -2.92
N GLY A 82 -2.41 -13.67 -3.07
CA GLY A 82 -2.79 -15.07 -2.98
C GLY A 82 -4.27 -15.24 -2.64
N GLU A 83 -4.72 -16.48 -2.52
CA GLU A 83 -6.12 -16.79 -2.22
C GLU A 83 -6.43 -16.57 -0.74
N LEU A 84 -7.01 -15.40 -0.42
CA LEU A 84 -7.53 -15.06 0.91
C LEU A 84 -9.04 -15.29 0.93
N VAL A 85 -9.50 -16.25 1.73
CA VAL A 85 -10.92 -16.62 1.77
C VAL A 85 -11.62 -15.94 2.94
N SER A 86 -12.75 -15.31 2.68
CA SER A 86 -13.64 -14.80 3.72
C SER A 86 -14.28 -15.96 4.50
N SER A 87 -14.14 -15.98 5.83
CA SER A 87 -14.81 -16.95 6.70
C SER A 87 -15.45 -16.21 7.88
N GLY A 88 -16.74 -15.90 7.73
CA GLY A 88 -17.48 -15.09 8.70
C GLY A 88 -16.91 -13.68 8.79
N LYS A 89 -16.30 -13.33 9.93
CA LYS A 89 -15.75 -11.99 10.24
C LYS A 89 -14.22 -11.93 10.12
N GLN A 90 -13.60 -12.99 9.62
CA GLN A 90 -12.16 -13.13 9.49
C GLN A 90 -11.79 -13.54 8.07
N LEU A 91 -10.53 -13.27 7.72
CA LEU A 91 -9.90 -13.85 6.54
C LEU A 91 -9.28 -15.19 6.92
N LYS A 92 -9.16 -16.09 5.95
CA LYS A 92 -8.43 -17.35 6.11
C LYS A 92 -7.32 -17.44 5.07
N ILE A 93 -6.16 -17.81 5.55
CA ILE A 93 -5.03 -18.27 4.76
C ILE A 93 -5.05 -19.80 4.84
N LEU A 94 -5.02 -20.46 3.69
CA LEU A 94 -5.17 -21.91 3.59
C LEU A 94 -3.81 -22.60 3.63
N ALA A 95 -3.77 -23.79 4.24
CA ALA A 95 -2.60 -24.66 4.19
C ALA A 95 -2.24 -25.04 2.74
N ASN A 96 -0.95 -25.24 2.49
CA ASN A 96 -0.42 -25.67 1.19
C ASN A 96 -0.68 -24.70 0.02
N GLN A 97 -1.07 -23.45 0.31
CA GLN A 97 -1.09 -22.37 -0.66
C GLN A 97 0.16 -21.49 -0.51
N THR A 98 0.59 -20.94 -1.63
CA THR A 98 1.66 -19.94 -1.68
C THR A 98 1.05 -18.55 -1.71
N TYR A 99 1.57 -17.69 -0.85
CA TYR A 99 1.27 -16.26 -0.80
C TYR A 99 2.53 -15.47 -1.16
N ARG A 100 2.35 -14.30 -1.76
CA ARG A 100 3.43 -13.38 -2.08
C ARG A 100 3.28 -12.10 -1.28
N TRP A 101 4.41 -11.56 -0.87
CA TRP A 101 4.46 -10.27 -0.20
C TRP A 101 5.58 -9.44 -0.79
N TYR A 102 5.32 -8.17 -1.07
CA TYR A 102 6.25 -7.32 -1.81
C TYR A 102 6.74 -6.18 -0.93
N VAL A 103 8.05 -5.94 -0.96
CA VAL A 103 8.71 -4.81 -0.29
C VAL A 103 9.62 -4.13 -1.31
N THR A 104 9.53 -2.81 -1.40
CA THR A 104 10.40 -2.02 -2.27
C THR A 104 11.17 -0.99 -1.47
N ALA A 105 12.37 -0.64 -1.90
CA ALA A 105 13.16 0.47 -1.38
C ALA A 105 13.29 1.57 -2.43
N LEU A 106 13.30 2.81 -1.97
CA LEU A 106 13.38 4.04 -2.79
C LEU A 106 14.59 4.90 -2.44
N SER A 107 15.48 4.45 -1.57
CA SER A 107 16.72 5.15 -1.28
C SER A 107 17.86 4.17 -1.05
N ASN A 108 19.07 4.60 -1.40
CA ASN A 108 20.29 3.80 -1.24
C ASN A 108 20.46 3.29 0.20
N ARG A 109 20.14 4.12 1.22
CA ARG A 109 20.19 3.72 2.64
C ARG A 109 19.31 2.50 2.94
N VAL A 110 18.10 2.43 2.39
CA VAL A 110 17.19 1.30 2.59
C VAL A 110 17.61 0.10 1.74
N VAL A 111 18.08 0.33 0.51
CA VAL A 111 18.62 -0.73 -0.36
C VAL A 111 19.80 -1.45 0.31
N GLN A 112 20.76 -0.71 0.87
CA GLN A 112 21.91 -1.29 1.57
C GLN A 112 21.48 -2.15 2.76
N TRP A 113 20.50 -1.67 3.53
CA TRP A 113 19.94 -2.47 4.62
C TRP A 113 19.23 -3.73 4.11
N LEU A 114 18.40 -3.62 3.06
CA LEU A 114 17.74 -4.78 2.44
C LEU A 114 18.77 -5.80 1.94
N ALA A 115 19.84 -5.36 1.28
CA ALA A 115 20.90 -6.22 0.75
C ALA A 115 21.59 -7.06 1.84
N GLN A 116 21.72 -6.51 3.05
CA GLN A 116 22.24 -7.23 4.20
C GLN A 116 21.18 -8.13 4.83
N TRP A 117 19.95 -7.62 4.96
CA TRP A 117 18.84 -8.33 5.59
C TRP A 117 18.46 -9.61 4.83
N VAL A 118 18.46 -9.58 3.49
CA VAL A 118 18.13 -10.77 2.67
C VAL A 118 19.15 -11.90 2.78
N LYS A 119 20.37 -11.63 3.26
CA LYS A 119 21.39 -12.67 3.52
C LYS A 119 21.06 -13.49 4.77
N ASN A 120 20.29 -12.93 5.70
CA ASN A 120 19.92 -13.55 6.97
C ASN A 120 18.43 -13.34 7.24
N LEU A 121 17.58 -13.87 6.35
CA LEU A 121 16.13 -13.73 6.49
C LEU A 121 15.63 -14.47 7.75
N PRO A 122 14.64 -13.89 8.46
CA PRO A 122 13.91 -14.65 9.47
C PRO A 122 13.17 -15.83 8.83
N THR A 123 12.83 -16.83 9.64
CA THR A 123 12.13 -18.04 9.16
C THR A 123 10.66 -17.80 8.85
N GLU A 124 10.05 -16.77 9.45
CA GLU A 124 8.63 -16.47 9.31
C GLU A 124 8.30 -14.98 9.46
N VAL A 125 7.17 -14.60 8.86
CA VAL A 125 6.44 -13.36 9.12
C VAL A 125 5.33 -13.67 10.12
N SER A 126 5.44 -13.16 11.34
CA SER A 126 4.48 -13.45 12.41
C SER A 126 3.36 -12.41 12.45
N LEU A 127 2.16 -12.76 11.96
CA LEU A 127 0.97 -11.90 12.01
C LEU A 127 0.01 -12.33 13.12
N ARG A 128 0.38 -12.05 14.37
CA ARG A 128 -0.33 -12.53 15.58
C ARG A 128 -0.43 -14.06 15.60
N ASN A 129 -1.62 -14.60 15.37
CA ASN A 129 -1.90 -16.03 15.40
C ASN A 129 -1.78 -16.68 14.01
N ALA A 130 -1.27 -15.95 13.01
CA ALA A 130 -1.05 -16.42 11.64
C ALA A 130 0.43 -16.28 11.25
N PRO A 131 1.33 -17.14 11.77
CA PRO A 131 2.72 -17.18 11.31
C PRO A 131 2.78 -17.72 9.87
N LEU A 132 3.53 -17.03 9.01
CA LEU A 132 3.76 -17.42 7.63
C LEU A 132 5.25 -17.71 7.42
N GLN A 133 5.58 -18.95 7.06
CA GLN A 133 6.95 -19.35 6.78
C GLN A 133 7.46 -18.63 5.52
N ILE A 134 8.65 -18.06 5.59
CA ILE A 134 9.34 -17.49 4.43
C ILE A 134 10.03 -18.66 3.70
N LEU A 135 9.60 -18.92 2.47
CA LEU A 135 10.15 -19.97 1.60
C LEU A 135 11.31 -19.44 0.75
N GLY A 136 11.27 -18.16 0.41
CA GLY A 136 12.31 -17.52 -0.40
C GLY A 136 12.06 -16.04 -0.59
N CYS A 137 13.06 -15.37 -1.16
CA CYS A 137 13.00 -13.97 -1.55
C CYS A 137 13.60 -13.82 -2.95
N ASN A 138 12.88 -13.14 -3.83
CA ASN A 138 13.26 -12.90 -5.21
C ASN A 138 13.27 -11.41 -5.51
N VAL A 139 14.17 -10.98 -6.41
CA VAL A 139 14.12 -9.64 -6.98
C VAL A 139 13.02 -9.61 -8.05
N VAL A 140 11.93 -8.89 -7.78
CA VAL A 140 10.81 -8.73 -8.73
C VAL A 140 10.93 -7.44 -9.54
N HIS A 141 11.57 -6.42 -8.98
CA HIS A 141 11.92 -5.20 -9.68
C HIS A 141 13.43 -4.98 -9.55
N PRO A 142 14.16 -4.92 -10.68
CA PRO A 142 15.61 -4.98 -10.68
C PRO A 142 16.23 -3.80 -9.91
N PRO A 143 17.41 -4.00 -9.27
CA PRO A 143 18.24 -2.92 -8.76
C PRO A 143 18.47 -1.85 -9.83
N THR A 144 18.20 -0.59 -9.51
CA THR A 144 18.41 0.54 -10.43
C THR A 144 18.68 1.85 -9.69
N THR A 145 18.95 2.91 -10.43
CA THR A 145 19.18 4.29 -9.96
C THR A 145 18.17 5.25 -10.59
N TYR A 146 17.96 6.41 -9.98
CA TYR A 146 17.08 7.43 -10.55
C TYR A 146 17.59 7.95 -11.89
N ALA A 147 18.92 8.08 -12.06
CA ALA A 147 19.55 8.42 -13.32
C ALA A 147 19.25 7.38 -14.42
N GLN A 148 19.36 6.09 -14.11
CA GLN A 148 19.03 5.02 -15.05
C GLN A 148 17.54 5.04 -15.44
N LEU A 149 16.63 5.34 -14.51
CA LEU A 149 15.20 5.50 -14.84
C LEU A 149 14.95 6.68 -15.78
N LEU A 150 15.68 7.78 -15.63
CA LEU A 150 15.60 8.98 -16.47
C LEU A 150 16.12 8.74 -17.90
N ASP A 151 17.14 7.89 -18.03
CA ASP A 151 17.79 7.57 -19.31
C ASP A 151 17.19 6.35 -20.01
N ALA A 152 16.35 5.57 -19.32
CA ALA A 152 15.80 4.36 -19.88
C ALA A 152 14.91 4.64 -21.12
N GLU A 153 14.98 3.74 -22.10
CA GLU A 153 14.14 3.79 -23.31
C GLU A 153 12.66 3.65 -22.99
N HIS A 154 11.80 4.33 -23.74
CA HIS A 154 10.35 4.31 -23.53
C HIS A 154 9.59 4.08 -24.85
N GLY A 155 8.41 3.48 -24.73
CA GLY A 155 7.46 3.42 -25.85
C GLY A 155 6.70 4.73 -26.03
N GLU A 156 5.76 4.74 -26.95
CA GLU A 156 4.88 5.90 -27.19
C GLU A 156 3.88 6.11 -26.06
N ASN A 157 3.27 5.03 -25.56
CA ASN A 157 2.26 5.08 -24.50
C ASN A 157 2.79 4.54 -23.17
N LEU A 158 2.24 5.04 -22.07
CA LEU A 158 2.51 4.57 -20.71
C LEU A 158 1.25 3.91 -20.13
N SER A 159 1.25 2.59 -20.05
CA SER A 159 0.16 1.85 -19.41
C SER A 159 0.54 1.43 -17.98
N LEU A 160 -0.36 1.70 -17.04
CA LEU A 160 -0.21 1.35 -15.62
C LEU A 160 -1.38 0.49 -15.13
N ARG A 161 -1.08 -0.43 -14.22
CA ARG A 161 -2.05 -1.29 -13.51
C ARG A 161 -1.97 -1.04 -12.02
N PHE A 162 -3.10 -0.73 -11.40
CA PHE A 162 -3.26 -0.56 -9.97
C PHE A 162 -3.80 -1.87 -9.39
N ILE A 163 -2.89 -2.68 -8.87
CA ILE A 163 -3.15 -4.03 -8.34
C ILE A 163 -3.80 -3.97 -6.96
N SER A 164 -3.49 -2.93 -6.18
CA SER A 164 -4.18 -2.68 -4.90
C SER A 164 -4.90 -1.34 -4.91
N PRO A 165 -5.90 -1.14 -4.04
CA PRO A 165 -6.69 0.08 -4.01
C PRO A 165 -5.81 1.32 -3.92
N THR A 166 -5.99 2.23 -4.87
CA THR A 166 -5.25 3.49 -5.02
C THR A 166 -6.19 4.65 -4.76
N SER A 167 -5.76 5.66 -4.00
CA SER A 167 -6.61 6.82 -3.71
C SER A 167 -5.81 8.09 -3.50
N PHE A 168 -6.36 9.18 -4.02
CA PHE A 168 -5.83 10.53 -3.83
C PHE A 168 -6.73 11.34 -2.90
N ARG A 169 -6.24 12.49 -2.45
CA ARG A 169 -7.04 13.48 -1.71
C ARG A 169 -7.24 14.71 -2.58
N ARG A 170 -8.47 15.20 -2.63
CA ARG A 170 -8.81 16.48 -3.29
C ARG A 170 -9.83 17.21 -2.44
N LYS A 171 -9.48 18.43 -2.00
CA LYS A 171 -10.35 19.28 -1.17
C LYS A 171 -10.92 18.53 0.06
N GLY A 172 -10.09 17.74 0.74
CA GLY A 172 -10.49 16.93 1.91
C GLY A 172 -11.16 15.59 1.60
N HIS A 173 -11.62 15.36 0.37
CA HIS A 173 -12.32 14.13 -0.02
C HIS A 173 -11.39 13.12 -0.70
N HIS A 174 -11.79 11.85 -0.72
CA HIS A 174 -11.12 10.83 -1.53
C HIS A 174 -11.42 11.05 -3.02
N LEU A 175 -10.41 10.90 -3.86
CA LEU A 175 -10.53 10.92 -5.31
C LEU A 175 -10.13 9.53 -5.85
N PRO A 176 -11.12 8.67 -6.15
CA PRO A 176 -10.88 7.32 -6.64
C PRO A 176 -10.74 7.28 -8.17
N LEU A 177 -9.94 8.19 -8.75
CA LEU A 177 -9.73 8.27 -10.20
C LEU A 177 -8.24 8.51 -10.53
N PRO A 178 -7.69 7.86 -11.57
CA PRO A 178 -6.30 8.05 -12.02
C PRO A 178 -6.16 9.31 -12.90
N LEU A 179 -6.51 10.48 -12.36
CA LEU A 179 -6.27 11.74 -13.09
C LEU A 179 -4.77 11.97 -13.27
N PRO A 180 -4.29 12.40 -14.45
CA PRO A 180 -2.85 12.55 -14.74
C PRO A 180 -2.11 13.35 -13.67
N MET A 181 -2.58 14.57 -13.37
CA MET A 181 -1.96 15.43 -12.34
C MET A 181 -1.79 14.70 -11.00
N ASN A 182 -2.80 13.95 -10.55
CA ASN A 182 -2.75 13.24 -9.27
C ASN A 182 -1.78 12.06 -9.28
N VAL A 183 -1.76 11.30 -10.38
CA VAL A 183 -0.86 10.16 -10.58
C VAL A 183 0.59 10.65 -10.60
N PHE A 184 0.89 11.64 -11.44
CA PHE A 184 2.26 12.14 -11.61
C PHE A 184 2.74 12.96 -10.42
N HIS A 185 1.88 13.73 -9.76
CA HIS A 185 2.23 14.37 -8.50
C HIS A 185 2.59 13.35 -7.42
N SER A 186 1.88 12.20 -7.38
CA SER A 186 2.23 11.14 -6.42
C SER A 186 3.64 10.60 -6.62
N TYR A 187 4.09 10.43 -7.86
CA TYR A 187 5.44 9.94 -8.15
C TYR A 187 6.48 11.02 -7.94
N LEU A 188 6.18 12.24 -8.39
CA LEU A 188 7.07 13.38 -8.33
C LEU A 188 7.47 13.73 -6.89
N ARG A 189 6.56 13.64 -5.91
CA ARG A 189 6.92 13.86 -4.50
C ARG A 189 8.04 12.92 -4.03
N ARG A 190 7.97 11.63 -4.42
CA ARG A 190 9.00 10.63 -4.06
C ARG A 190 10.26 10.79 -4.90
N TRP A 191 10.11 11.22 -6.15
CA TRP A 191 11.25 11.57 -6.99
C TRP A 191 12.04 12.73 -6.37
N ASN A 192 11.39 13.83 -6.02
CA ASN A 192 12.05 15.00 -5.44
C ASN A 192 12.68 14.72 -4.07
N ASP A 193 12.06 13.86 -3.26
CA ASP A 193 12.60 13.52 -1.94
C ASP A 193 13.86 12.62 -2.00
N PHE A 194 13.98 11.75 -3.02
CA PHE A 194 14.99 10.67 -3.00
C PHE A 194 15.97 10.66 -4.18
N SER A 195 15.63 11.26 -5.32
CA SER A 195 16.45 11.15 -6.53
C SER A 195 17.72 11.98 -6.51
N GLY A 196 17.78 13.04 -5.71
CA GLY A 196 18.81 14.07 -5.82
C GLY A 196 18.75 14.89 -7.12
N ILE A 197 17.71 14.71 -7.94
CA ILE A 197 17.47 15.40 -9.21
C ILE A 197 16.20 16.25 -9.04
N PRO A 198 16.31 17.48 -8.50
CA PRO A 198 15.15 18.29 -8.17
C PRO A 198 14.41 18.74 -9.43
N VAL A 199 13.08 18.69 -9.37
CA VAL A 199 12.19 19.15 -10.42
C VAL A 199 11.23 20.19 -9.83
N ASP A 200 11.06 21.31 -10.54
CA ASP A 200 10.04 22.28 -10.19
C ASP A 200 8.64 21.68 -10.32
N GLN A 201 7.96 21.55 -9.17
CA GLN A 201 6.72 20.80 -9.11
C GLN A 201 5.59 21.46 -9.90
N ASP A 202 5.43 22.76 -9.75
CA ASP A 202 4.31 23.49 -10.33
C ASP A 202 4.43 23.50 -11.86
N SER A 203 5.61 23.84 -12.39
CA SER A 203 5.85 23.84 -13.84
C SER A 203 5.63 22.46 -14.48
N PHE A 204 6.08 21.39 -13.82
CA PHE A 204 5.87 20.04 -14.35
C PHE A 204 4.40 19.61 -14.28
N LEU A 205 3.69 19.90 -13.19
CA LEU A 205 2.30 19.49 -13.04
C LEU A 205 1.35 20.29 -13.94
N ASP A 206 1.62 21.57 -14.18
CA ASP A 206 0.91 22.37 -15.16
C ASP A 206 1.10 21.79 -16.57
N TRP A 207 2.34 21.43 -16.93
CA TRP A 207 2.61 20.74 -18.18
C TRP A 207 1.89 19.39 -18.28
N ILE A 208 1.82 18.61 -17.20
CA ILE A 208 1.07 17.33 -17.16
C ILE A 208 -0.41 17.56 -17.46
N ASP A 209 -1.04 18.59 -16.88
CA ASP A 209 -2.47 18.90 -17.07
C ASP A 209 -2.76 19.28 -18.53
N GLU A 210 -1.87 20.02 -19.16
CA GLU A 210 -2.00 20.44 -20.57
C GLU A 210 -1.66 19.33 -21.57
N SER A 211 -0.74 18.43 -21.21
CA SER A 211 -0.03 17.57 -22.18
C SER A 211 -0.39 16.09 -22.12
N VAL A 212 -0.88 15.59 -20.98
CA VAL A 212 -1.10 14.15 -20.78
C VAL A 212 -2.55 13.79 -20.99
N LEU A 213 -2.78 12.84 -21.91
CA LEU A 213 -4.11 12.35 -22.25
C LEU A 213 -4.32 10.95 -21.65
N ILE A 214 -5.55 10.67 -21.20
CA ILE A 214 -5.98 9.29 -20.93
C ILE A 214 -6.53 8.72 -22.25
N THR A 215 -5.83 7.79 -22.86
CA THR A 215 -6.25 7.14 -24.12
C THR A 215 -7.18 5.96 -23.87
N ARG A 216 -6.97 5.26 -22.75
CA ARG A 216 -7.71 4.05 -22.40
C ARG A 216 -7.76 3.87 -20.89
N HIS A 217 -8.88 3.41 -20.35
CA HIS A 217 -8.98 3.04 -18.95
C HIS A 217 -9.98 1.92 -18.72
N GLN A 218 -9.73 1.12 -17.69
CA GLN A 218 -10.65 0.11 -17.16
C GLN A 218 -10.42 0.08 -15.65
N ILE A 219 -11.27 0.79 -14.90
CA ILE A 219 -11.11 0.98 -13.47
C ILE A 219 -12.39 0.63 -12.72
N ALA A 220 -12.24 0.20 -11.48
CA ALA A 220 -13.34 -0.03 -10.56
C ALA A 220 -13.09 0.72 -9.26
N SER A 221 -14.10 1.43 -8.76
CA SER A 221 -14.05 2.06 -7.45
C SER A 221 -14.39 1.06 -6.37
N MET A 222 -13.73 1.15 -5.22
CA MET A 222 -14.02 0.31 -4.08
C MET A 222 -13.69 1.01 -2.76
N LYS A 223 -14.32 0.57 -1.68
CA LYS A 223 -14.08 1.08 -0.33
C LYS A 223 -13.38 0.02 0.51
N ILE A 224 -12.29 0.41 1.15
CA ILE A 224 -11.42 -0.48 1.93
C ILE A 224 -10.96 0.15 3.23
N LEU A 225 -10.46 -0.66 4.16
CA LEU A 225 -9.78 -0.18 5.35
C LEU A 225 -8.38 0.34 4.99
N ALA A 226 -7.95 1.44 5.61
CA ALA A 226 -6.66 2.04 5.30
C ALA A 226 -5.82 2.33 6.56
N GLY A 227 -4.72 1.60 6.72
CA GLY A 227 -3.80 1.76 7.85
C GLY A 227 -4.52 1.60 9.20
N LYS A 228 -4.07 2.34 10.22
CA LYS A 228 -4.58 2.21 11.60
C LYS A 228 -6.01 2.70 11.83
N LYS A 229 -6.53 3.61 10.99
CA LYS A 229 -7.81 4.30 11.21
C LYS A 229 -8.50 4.64 9.89
N GLY A 230 -9.82 4.42 9.85
CA GLY A 230 -10.70 4.88 8.78
C GLY A 230 -10.77 3.96 7.56
N ALA A 231 -11.63 4.36 6.63
CA ALA A 231 -11.78 3.74 5.33
C ALA A 231 -11.33 4.71 4.23
N VAL A 232 -10.92 4.16 3.10
CA VAL A 232 -10.58 4.89 1.88
C VAL A 232 -11.45 4.39 0.74
N THR A 233 -12.07 5.33 0.03
CA THR A 233 -12.61 5.04 -1.31
C THR A 233 -11.46 5.21 -2.31
N GLY A 234 -11.09 4.13 -2.99
CA GLY A 234 -10.02 4.11 -3.98
C GLY A 234 -10.46 3.41 -5.25
N PHE A 235 -9.51 3.15 -6.13
CA PHE A 235 -9.72 2.42 -7.38
C PHE A 235 -8.64 1.36 -7.62
N THR A 236 -9.00 0.34 -8.37
CA THR A 236 -8.08 -0.63 -8.99
C THR A 236 -8.32 -0.66 -10.50
N GLY A 237 -7.44 -1.34 -11.24
CA GLY A 237 -7.60 -1.54 -12.68
C GLY A 237 -6.45 -0.94 -13.49
N SER A 238 -6.70 -0.59 -14.74
CA SER A 238 -5.68 -0.17 -15.70
C SER A 238 -5.98 1.20 -16.30
N VAL A 239 -4.95 1.97 -16.58
CA VAL A 239 -5.01 3.23 -17.33
C VAL A 239 -3.86 3.27 -18.33
N GLU A 240 -4.09 3.89 -19.48
CA GLU A 240 -3.06 4.21 -20.46
C GLU A 240 -3.03 5.72 -20.68
N PHE A 241 -1.82 6.26 -20.58
CA PHE A 241 -1.52 7.65 -20.83
C PHE A 241 -0.74 7.79 -22.13
N SER A 242 -0.97 8.89 -22.84
CA SER A 242 -0.13 9.33 -23.95
C SER A 242 0.18 10.82 -23.83
N LEU A 243 1.24 11.24 -24.51
CA LEU A 243 1.57 12.65 -24.66
C LEU A 243 0.91 13.21 -25.91
N ALA A 244 0.35 14.40 -25.79
CA ALA A 244 -0.08 15.16 -26.95
C ALA A 244 1.15 15.52 -27.83
N LYS A 245 0.96 15.64 -29.16
CA LYS A 245 2.07 15.72 -30.15
C LYS A 245 3.05 16.88 -29.94
N GLN A 246 2.56 18.01 -29.49
CA GLN A 246 3.28 19.24 -29.18
C GLN A 246 4.02 19.16 -27.83
N ALA A 247 3.54 18.34 -26.90
CA ALA A 247 4.21 18.09 -25.62
C ALA A 247 5.60 17.44 -25.79
N THR A 248 5.79 16.66 -26.85
CA THR A 248 7.08 16.00 -27.14
C THR A 248 8.20 16.98 -27.49
N GLN A 249 7.88 18.26 -27.72
CA GLN A 249 8.87 19.32 -27.90
C GLN A 249 9.59 19.66 -26.59
N ASN A 250 8.92 19.50 -25.45
CA ASN A 250 9.54 19.59 -24.14
C ASN A 250 10.17 18.23 -23.78
N THR A 251 11.39 18.02 -24.28
CA THR A 251 12.11 16.75 -24.13
C THR A 251 12.43 16.41 -22.67
N GLU A 252 12.68 17.41 -21.83
CA GLU A 252 12.95 17.25 -20.40
C GLU A 252 11.73 16.66 -19.67
N PHE A 253 10.58 17.32 -19.78
CA PHE A 253 9.36 16.85 -19.11
C PHE A 253 8.82 15.56 -19.73
N SER A 254 9.00 15.36 -21.04
CA SER A 254 8.68 14.08 -21.69
C SER A 254 9.51 12.94 -21.11
N ARG A 255 10.83 13.11 -20.94
CA ARG A 255 11.70 12.10 -20.32
C ARG A 255 11.29 11.83 -18.88
N LEU A 256 11.03 12.89 -18.10
CA LEU A 256 10.58 12.75 -16.72
C LEU A 256 9.24 12.02 -16.60
N PHE A 257 8.27 12.30 -17.48
CA PHE A 257 7.00 11.59 -17.53
C PHE A 257 7.19 10.06 -17.63
N TYR A 258 8.02 9.60 -18.56
CA TYR A 258 8.29 8.17 -18.72
C TYR A 258 9.12 7.60 -17.56
N ALA A 259 10.07 8.37 -17.01
CA ALA A 259 10.85 7.98 -15.85
C ALA A 259 9.97 7.77 -14.61
N LEU A 260 9.04 8.70 -14.33
CA LEU A 260 8.06 8.56 -13.25
C LEU A 260 7.11 7.39 -13.49
N GLY A 261 6.72 7.13 -14.75
CA GLY A 261 5.96 5.94 -15.12
C GLY A 261 6.69 4.63 -14.77
N LYS A 262 8.01 4.58 -15.01
CA LYS A 262 8.86 3.42 -14.66
C LYS A 262 9.20 3.34 -13.17
N LEU A 263 9.14 4.46 -12.45
CA LEU A 263 9.27 4.50 -10.99
C LEU A 263 8.02 3.92 -10.31
N ALA A 264 6.84 4.01 -10.95
CA ALA A 264 5.56 3.63 -10.35
C ALA A 264 5.51 2.21 -9.72
N PRO A 265 6.10 1.15 -10.32
CA PRO A 265 6.14 -0.17 -9.69
C PRO A 265 6.95 -0.23 -8.40
N TYR A 266 7.96 0.63 -8.25
CA TYR A 266 8.79 0.70 -7.06
C TYR A 266 8.12 1.55 -5.97
N CYS A 267 7.57 2.71 -6.32
CA CYS A 267 7.11 3.68 -5.31
C CYS A 267 5.62 3.61 -4.98
N GLY A 268 4.86 2.88 -5.80
CA GLY A 268 3.41 2.83 -5.71
C GLY A 268 2.73 4.17 -5.98
N THR A 269 1.41 4.15 -6.04
CA THR A 269 0.59 5.31 -6.40
C THR A 269 -0.29 5.77 -5.25
N GLY A 270 -0.36 7.08 -5.04
CA GLY A 270 -1.21 7.71 -4.04
C GLY A 270 -0.64 7.58 -2.62
N HIS A 271 -1.53 7.33 -1.67
CA HIS A 271 -1.22 7.34 -0.24
C HIS A 271 -1.26 5.95 0.37
N LYS A 272 -0.61 5.80 1.54
CA LYS A 272 -0.58 4.55 2.33
C LYS A 272 0.08 3.37 1.58
N THR A 273 1.06 3.67 0.72
CA THR A 273 1.89 2.68 0.03
C THR A 273 2.73 1.81 0.98
N THR A 274 2.94 2.27 2.21
CA THR A 274 3.57 1.49 3.28
C THR A 274 2.61 0.56 4.04
N PHE A 275 1.32 0.55 3.67
CA PHE A 275 0.25 -0.23 4.33
C PHE A 275 -0.57 -1.08 3.33
N GLY A 276 0.02 -1.46 2.20
CA GLY A 276 -0.63 -2.34 1.21
C GLY A 276 -1.42 -1.65 0.11
N LEU A 277 -1.51 -0.32 0.11
CA LEU A 277 -2.26 0.43 -0.91
C LEU A 277 -1.37 0.90 -2.06
N GLY A 278 -1.97 1.24 -3.20
CA GLY A 278 -1.23 1.86 -4.30
C GLY A 278 -0.26 0.96 -5.05
N GLN A 279 -0.31 -0.37 -4.88
CA GLN A 279 0.60 -1.26 -5.60
C GLN A 279 0.37 -1.14 -7.10
N THR A 280 1.40 -0.75 -7.84
CA THR A 280 1.30 -0.41 -9.26
C THR A 280 2.21 -1.31 -10.08
N ARG A 281 1.84 -1.65 -11.31
CA ARG A 281 2.69 -2.39 -12.27
C ARG A 281 2.63 -1.74 -13.64
N LEU A 282 3.69 -1.91 -14.42
CA LEU A 282 3.71 -1.50 -15.83
C LEU A 282 2.84 -2.44 -16.70
N GLY A 283 2.43 -1.91 -17.85
CA GLY A 283 1.72 -2.62 -18.91
C GLY A 283 0.20 -2.49 -18.80
N TRP A 284 -0.52 -2.93 -19.84
CA TRP A 284 -1.98 -3.01 -19.82
C TRP A 284 -2.44 -4.40 -19.37
N SER A 285 -3.57 -4.47 -18.65
CA SER A 285 -4.31 -5.71 -18.46
C SER A 285 -5.81 -5.42 -18.45
N SER A 286 -6.58 -6.29 -19.12
CA SER A 286 -8.04 -6.27 -19.06
C SER A 286 -8.61 -7.25 -18.02
N GLN A 287 -7.73 -7.99 -17.32
CA GLN A 287 -8.17 -8.81 -16.20
C GLN A 287 -8.69 -7.90 -15.08
N VAL A 288 -9.88 -8.24 -14.59
CA VAL A 288 -10.43 -7.61 -13.40
C VAL A 288 -9.49 -7.96 -12.24
N VAL A 289 -9.00 -6.94 -11.56
CA VAL A 289 -8.19 -7.11 -10.35
C VAL A 289 -9.06 -7.81 -9.31
N ALA A 290 -8.50 -8.81 -8.61
CA ALA A 290 -9.22 -9.57 -7.59
C ALA A 290 -9.96 -8.63 -6.62
N GLU A 291 -11.23 -8.95 -6.35
CA GLU A 291 -12.01 -8.18 -5.40
C GLU A 291 -11.37 -8.25 -4.01
N VAL A 292 -11.37 -7.13 -3.30
CA VAL A 292 -10.94 -7.08 -1.90
C VAL A 292 -11.86 -8.01 -1.11
N PRO A 293 -11.33 -8.82 -0.17
CA PRO A 293 -12.16 -9.73 0.59
C PRO A 293 -13.38 -9.03 1.21
N GLU A 294 -14.55 -9.64 1.05
CA GLU A 294 -15.84 -9.09 1.51
C GLU A 294 -15.80 -8.59 2.97
N VAL A 295 -15.05 -9.26 3.83
CA VAL A 295 -14.89 -8.91 5.25
C VAL A 295 -14.26 -7.53 5.45
N GLU A 296 -13.26 -7.17 4.65
CA GLU A 296 -12.61 -5.86 4.73
C GLU A 296 -13.55 -4.75 4.27
N SER A 297 -14.30 -4.99 3.19
CA SER A 297 -15.31 -4.07 2.66
C SER A 297 -16.48 -3.88 3.64
N LEU A 298 -16.97 -4.96 4.25
CA LEU A 298 -18.03 -4.94 5.25
C LEU A 298 -17.61 -4.12 6.48
N LEU A 299 -16.41 -4.35 6.99
CA LEU A 299 -15.89 -3.59 8.13
C LEU A 299 -15.68 -2.11 7.77
N ALA A 300 -15.15 -1.81 6.58
CA ALA A 300 -15.00 -0.43 6.12
C ALA A 300 -16.34 0.30 6.01
N SER A 301 -17.36 -0.36 5.48
CA SER A 301 -18.72 0.16 5.36
C SER A 301 -19.35 0.40 6.74
N ARG A 302 -19.20 -0.57 7.66
CA ARG A 302 -19.69 -0.44 9.04
C ARG A 302 -19.03 0.70 9.81
N ILE A 303 -17.71 0.90 9.63
CA ILE A 303 -17.01 2.05 10.24
C ILE A 303 -17.55 3.38 9.69
N ALA A 304 -17.84 3.47 8.39
CA ALA A 304 -18.37 4.69 7.80
C ALA A 304 -19.77 5.02 8.33
N GLU A 305 -20.67 4.03 8.33
CA GLU A 305 -22.03 4.14 8.88
C GLU A 305 -22.00 4.64 10.34
N LEU A 306 -21.23 3.98 11.20
CA LEU A 306 -21.10 4.37 12.60
C LEU A 306 -20.47 5.76 12.77
N THR A 307 -19.55 6.14 11.87
CA THR A 307 -18.93 7.48 11.92
C THR A 307 -19.96 8.55 11.60
N GLU A 308 -20.83 8.32 10.62
CA GLU A 308 -21.92 9.22 10.26
C GLU A 308 -22.90 9.39 11.42
N ILE A 309 -23.36 8.28 12.01
CA ILE A 309 -24.24 8.26 13.19
C ILE A 309 -23.60 9.05 14.35
N PHE A 310 -22.35 8.77 14.71
CA PHE A 310 -21.70 9.46 15.82
C PHE A 310 -21.35 10.92 15.53
N THR A 311 -21.24 11.31 14.26
CA THR A 311 -21.02 12.70 13.87
C THR A 311 -22.33 13.49 13.93
N SER A 312 -23.44 12.93 13.43
CA SER A 312 -24.75 13.59 13.43
C SER A 312 -25.29 13.83 14.85
N GLN A 313 -25.05 12.91 15.77
CA GLN A 313 -25.47 13.02 17.18
C GLN A 313 -24.71 14.10 17.97
N ARG A 314 -23.62 14.66 17.44
CA ARG A 314 -22.79 15.66 18.13
C ARG A 314 -23.23 17.08 17.76
N LYS A 315 -23.84 17.77 18.73
CA LYS A 315 -24.35 19.16 18.62
C LYS A 315 -23.33 20.24 18.19
N ARG A 316 -22.02 19.95 18.20
CA ARG A 316 -20.96 20.83 17.68
C ARG A 316 -20.36 20.20 16.42
N THR A 317 -20.87 20.60 15.26
CA THR A 317 -20.49 20.09 13.93
C THR A 317 -19.18 20.67 13.37
N GLY A 318 -18.50 21.57 14.09
CA GLY A 318 -17.48 22.46 13.52
C GLY A 318 -16.03 22.27 13.96
N GLY A 319 -15.60 21.09 14.43
CA GLY A 319 -14.21 20.89 14.86
C GLY A 319 -13.62 19.55 14.44
N ASP A 320 -12.39 19.57 13.91
CA ASP A 320 -11.62 18.38 13.49
C ASP A 320 -11.56 17.32 14.60
N ARG A 321 -11.45 17.77 15.85
CA ARG A 321 -11.44 16.92 17.06
C ARG A 321 -12.76 16.16 17.29
N ALA A 322 -13.90 16.72 16.92
CA ALA A 322 -15.20 16.07 17.11
C ALA A 322 -15.40 14.92 16.11
N SER A 323 -14.99 15.14 14.87
CA SER A 323 -14.95 14.13 13.80
C SER A 323 -13.95 13.01 14.12
N GLU A 324 -12.76 13.36 14.61
CA GLU A 324 -11.74 12.38 14.95
C GLU A 324 -12.20 11.43 16.08
N VAL A 325 -12.88 11.95 17.10
CA VAL A 325 -13.41 11.12 18.19
C VAL A 325 -14.59 10.26 17.71
N ALA A 326 -15.45 10.77 16.82
CA ALA A 326 -16.53 9.96 16.22
C ALA A 326 -15.97 8.79 15.41
N SER A 327 -14.95 9.04 14.58
CA SER A 327 -14.25 8.00 13.83
C SER A 327 -13.56 6.97 14.74
N LYS A 328 -12.98 7.40 15.88
CA LYS A 328 -12.42 6.48 16.88
C LYS A 328 -13.48 5.58 17.50
N TRP A 329 -14.64 6.14 17.87
CA TRP A 329 -15.76 5.36 18.42
C TRP A 329 -16.27 4.33 17.42
N ALA A 330 -16.48 4.76 16.17
CA ALA A 330 -16.90 3.90 15.07
C ALA A 330 -15.92 2.75 14.82
N THR A 331 -14.63 3.06 14.73
CA THR A 331 -13.57 2.07 14.52
C THR A 331 -13.53 1.04 15.66
N ILE A 332 -13.56 1.48 16.91
CA ILE A 332 -13.52 0.59 18.07
C ILE A 332 -14.76 -0.32 18.11
N LEU A 333 -15.94 0.25 17.87
CA LEU A 333 -17.18 -0.50 17.94
C LEU A 333 -17.32 -1.51 16.80
N ALA A 334 -17.07 -1.10 15.55
CA ALA A 334 -17.15 -2.01 14.40
C ALA A 334 -16.18 -3.19 14.53
N ARG A 335 -14.93 -2.93 14.96
CA ARG A 335 -13.94 -4.01 15.21
C ARG A 335 -14.38 -4.94 16.34
N ARG A 336 -15.00 -4.40 17.39
CA ARG A 336 -15.58 -5.22 18.46
C ARG A 336 -16.76 -6.05 17.98
N GLU A 337 -17.62 -5.51 17.11
CA GLU A 337 -18.70 -6.25 16.45
C GLU A 337 -18.15 -7.37 15.57
N MET A 338 -16.99 -7.18 14.94
CA MET A 338 -16.27 -8.21 14.17
C MET A 338 -15.59 -9.30 15.05
N GLY A 339 -15.67 -9.19 16.37
CA GLY A 339 -15.19 -10.20 17.32
C GLY A 339 -13.81 -9.92 17.91
N GLU A 340 -13.18 -8.78 17.61
CA GLU A 340 -11.87 -8.43 18.18
C GLU A 340 -11.95 -8.11 19.68
N SER A 341 -10.89 -8.45 20.42
CA SER A 341 -10.76 -8.07 21.83
C SER A 341 -10.44 -6.58 21.96
N LEU A 342 -10.94 -5.93 23.01
CA LEU A 342 -10.61 -4.51 23.23
C LEU A 342 -9.12 -4.30 23.50
N GLN A 343 -8.41 -5.32 24.00
CA GLN A 343 -6.96 -5.28 24.17
C GLN A 343 -6.24 -5.21 22.83
N VAL A 344 -6.67 -6.03 21.85
CA VAL A 344 -6.13 -6.01 20.49
C VAL A 344 -6.38 -4.66 19.84
N VAL A 345 -7.60 -4.13 19.94
CA VAL A 345 -7.95 -2.81 19.39
C VAL A 345 -7.13 -1.69 20.05
N ALA A 346 -6.90 -1.76 21.36
CA ALA A 346 -6.09 -0.79 22.10
C ALA A 346 -4.62 -0.77 21.64
N ASN A 347 -4.02 -1.95 21.48
CA ASN A 347 -2.64 -2.07 21.02
C ASN A 347 -2.47 -1.49 19.61
N ASP A 348 -3.35 -1.84 18.66
CA ASP A 348 -3.26 -1.35 17.28
C ASP A 348 -3.45 0.16 17.13
N LEU A 349 -4.39 0.71 17.90
CA LEU A 349 -4.66 2.15 17.89
C LEU A 349 -3.64 2.94 18.70
N GLN A 350 -2.72 2.25 19.41
CA GLN A 350 -1.78 2.84 20.37
C GLN A 350 -2.51 3.72 21.39
N MET A 351 -3.59 3.17 21.96
CA MET A 351 -4.46 3.84 22.93
C MET A 351 -4.49 3.06 24.25
N PRO A 352 -4.58 3.72 25.42
CA PRO A 352 -4.76 3.03 26.68
C PRO A 352 -6.03 2.15 26.67
N TYR A 353 -5.92 0.94 27.22
CA TYR A 353 -7.04 -0.01 27.26
C TYR A 353 -8.30 0.59 27.88
N GLU A 354 -8.17 1.30 29.01
CA GLU A 354 -9.32 1.93 29.68
C GLU A 354 -9.99 3.02 28.82
N THR A 355 -9.21 3.73 27.99
CA THR A 355 -9.78 4.68 27.01
C THR A 355 -10.59 3.95 25.95
N VAL A 356 -10.06 2.86 25.39
CA VAL A 356 -10.77 2.06 24.37
C VAL A 356 -12.04 1.43 24.95
N LYS A 357 -11.97 0.89 26.16
CA LYS A 357 -13.13 0.34 26.89
C LYS A 357 -14.20 1.40 27.14
N THR A 358 -13.79 2.60 27.54
CA THR A 358 -14.69 3.75 27.72
C THR A 358 -15.35 4.14 26.40
N TYR A 359 -14.57 4.26 25.33
CA TYR A 359 -15.09 4.64 24.01
C TYR A 359 -16.06 3.57 23.46
N ALA A 360 -15.76 2.29 23.62
CA ALA A 360 -16.66 1.21 23.24
C ALA A 360 -17.99 1.27 24.01
N LYS A 361 -17.95 1.58 25.32
CA LYS A 361 -19.15 1.75 26.15
C LYS A 361 -19.99 2.95 25.68
N LEU A 362 -19.35 4.08 25.42
CA LEU A 362 -20.02 5.29 24.97
C LEU A 362 -20.63 5.13 23.57
N ALA A 363 -19.90 4.51 22.63
CA ALA A 363 -20.37 4.21 21.29
C ALA A 363 -21.61 3.30 21.30
N ARG A 364 -21.61 2.24 22.13
CA ARG A 364 -22.80 1.37 22.30
C ARG A 364 -23.99 2.10 22.91
N ARG A 365 -23.75 3.03 23.84
CA ARG A 365 -24.83 3.83 24.44
C ARG A 365 -25.44 4.76 23.40
N ALA A 366 -24.61 5.40 22.59
CA ALA A 366 -25.04 6.29 21.51
C ALA A 366 -25.93 5.59 20.48
N LEU A 367 -25.62 4.34 20.10
CA LEU A 367 -26.46 3.54 19.19
C LEU A 367 -27.81 3.09 19.78
N LYS A 368 -27.97 3.10 21.11
CA LYS A 368 -29.23 2.70 21.77
C LYS A 368 -30.22 3.86 21.96
N VAL A 369 -29.81 5.08 21.58
CA VAL A 369 -30.60 6.31 21.75
C VAL A 369 -31.30 6.70 20.42
N GLU A 370 -30.98 5.99 19.34
CA GLU A 370 -31.82 5.83 18.14
C GLU A 370 -32.77 4.64 18.33
#